data_AF-A0A6J4NIW9-F1
#
_entry.id   AF-A0A6J4NIW9-F1
#
_cell.length_a   1.000
_cell.length_b   1.000
_cell.length_c   1.000
_cell.angle_alpha   90.00
_cell.angle_beta   90.00
_cell.angle_gamma   90.00
#
_symmetry.space_group_name_H-M   'P 1'
#
loop_
_entity.id
_entity.type
_entity.pdbx_description
1 polymer ?
#
loop_
_entity_poly.entity_id
_entity_poly.type
_entity_poly.pdbx_seq_one_letter_code
_entity_poly.pdbx_strand_id
1 'polypeptide(L)' 'MEEDAREIAERVRKTGATEQEARILRHLDEAGRLLYELPDMTRTDRETCASHLSALVRMLASRVAEREHPE' A
#
# COMPACT_ATOMS: atom_id res chain seq x y z
N MET A 1 -0.59 -14.76 -10.16
CA MET A 1 -0.27 -14.33 -11.54
C MET A 1 -1.45 -13.65 -12.23
N GLU A 2 -2.61 -14.30 -12.42
CA GLU A 2 -3.80 -13.60 -12.97
C GLU A 2 -4.62 -12.83 -11.92
N GLU A 3 -4.75 -13.37 -10.70
CA GLU A 3 -5.46 -12.72 -9.59
C GLU A 3 -4.79 -11.39 -9.20
N ASP A 4 -3.45 -11.38 -9.15
CA ASP A 4 -2.64 -10.18 -8.90
C ASP A 4 -2.88 -9.08 -9.95
N ALA A 5 -3.01 -9.46 -11.23
CA ALA A 5 -3.24 -8.51 -12.31
C ALA A 5 -4.65 -7.89 -12.24
N ARG A 6 -5.66 -8.70 -11.89
CA ARG A 6 -7.05 -8.22 -11.70
C ARG A 6 -7.15 -7.26 -10.53
N GLU A 7 -6.51 -7.59 -9.41
CA GLU A 7 -6.53 -6.74 -8.21
C GLU A 7 -5.84 -5.39 -8.46
N ILE A 8 -4.71 -5.40 -9.18
CA ILE A 8 -3.99 -4.18 -9.54
C ILE A 8 -4.82 -3.33 -10.52
N ALA A 9 -5.44 -3.94 -11.54
CA ALA A 9 -6.32 -3.23 -12.46
C ALA A 9 -7.54 -2.62 -11.76
N GLU A 10 -8.11 -3.32 -10.78
CA GLU A 10 -9.21 -2.79 -9.97
C GLU A 10 -8.78 -1.59 -9.13
N ARG A 11 -7.61 -1.66 -8.48
CA ARG A 11 -7.05 -0.55 -7.70
C ARG A 11 -6.79 0.68 -8.57
N VAL A 12 -6.19 0.51 -9.76
CA VAL A 12 -6.00 1.59 -10.73
C VAL A 12 -7.33 2.30 -11.03
N ARG A 13 -8.38 1.54 -11.39
CA ARG A 13 -9.70 2.14 -11.69
C ARG A 13 -10.33 2.88 -10.51
N LYS A 14 -10.17 2.37 -9.29
CA LYS A 14 -10.86 2.93 -8.10
C LYS A 14 -10.17 4.16 -7.52
N THR A 15 -8.87 4.30 -7.73
CA THR A 15 -8.05 5.27 -6.98
C THR A 15 -7.42 6.35 -7.84
N GLY A 16 -7.46 6.24 -9.17
CA GLY A 16 -6.70 7.13 -10.06
C GLY A 16 -5.18 6.88 -10.00
N ALA A 17 -4.74 5.86 -9.25
CA ALA A 17 -3.34 5.45 -9.19
C ALA A 17 -2.88 4.90 -10.54
N THR A 18 -1.62 5.14 -10.87
CA THR A 18 -0.94 4.42 -11.96
C THR A 18 -0.81 2.94 -11.60
N GLU A 19 -0.56 2.09 -12.60
CA GLU A 19 -0.33 0.67 -12.37
C GLU A 19 0.84 0.43 -11.39
N GLN A 20 1.92 1.20 -11.49
CA GLN A 20 3.05 1.11 -10.57
C GLN A 20 2.67 1.47 -9.13
N GLU A 21 1.90 2.54 -8.94
CA GLU A 21 1.41 2.93 -7.61
C GLU A 21 0.46 1.87 -7.03
N ALA A 22 -0.41 1.30 -7.84
CA ALA A 22 -1.27 0.19 -7.44
C ALA A 22 -0.45 -1.07 -7.06
N ARG A 23 0.64 -1.36 -7.77
CA ARG A 23 1.59 -2.43 -7.38
C ARG A 23 2.22 -2.15 -6.02
N ILE A 24 2.66 -0.92 -5.79
CA ILE A 24 3.27 -0.50 -4.51
C ILE A 24 2.26 -0.68 -3.36
N LEU A 25 1.02 -0.19 -3.51
CA LEU A 25 -0.01 -0.36 -2.48
C LEU A 25 -0.28 -1.82 -2.14
N ARG A 26 -0.34 -2.67 -3.17
CA ARG A 26 -0.54 -4.11 -2.98
C ARG A 26 0.62 -4.72 -2.17
N HIS A 27 1.87 -4.40 -2.51
CA HIS A 27 3.02 -4.89 -1.75
C HIS A 27 3.09 -4.35 -0.33
N LEU A 28 2.60 -3.13 -0.08
CA LEU A 28 2.48 -2.59 1.28
C LEU A 28 1.42 -3.35 2.09
N ASP A 29 0.29 -3.73 1.49
CA ASP A 29 -0.72 -4.57 2.15
C ASP A 29 -0.18 -5.99 2.44
N GLU A 30 0.53 -6.57 1.48
CA GLU A 30 1.18 -7.88 1.60
C GLU A 30 2.24 -7.87 2.70
N ALA A 31 3.11 -6.84 2.73
CA ALA A 31 4.08 -6.63 3.80
C ALA A 31 3.39 -6.50 5.16
N GLY A 32 2.29 -5.74 5.23
CA GLY A 32 1.47 -5.61 6.44
C GLY A 32 0.99 -6.96 6.96
N ARG A 33 0.44 -7.82 6.08
CA ARG A 33 0.02 -9.19 6.46
C ARG A 33 1.20 -10.04 6.94
N LEU A 34 2.28 -10.08 6.18
CA LEU A 34 3.45 -10.90 6.50
C LEU A 34 4.08 -10.51 7.84
N LEU A 35 4.10 -9.21 8.17
CA LEU A 35 4.56 -8.74 9.48
C LEU A 35 3.74 -9.33 10.64
N TYR A 36 2.42 -9.49 10.49
CA TYR A 36 1.61 -10.13 11.54
C TYR A 36 1.90 -11.63 11.71
N GLU A 37 2.48 -12.27 10.71
CA GLU A 37 2.83 -13.69 10.73
C GLU A 37 4.24 -13.97 11.26
N LEU A 38 5.07 -12.93 11.43
CA LEU A 38 6.44 -13.11 11.93
C LEU A 38 6.46 -13.57 13.40
N PRO A 39 7.24 -14.63 13.70
CA PRO A 39 7.46 -15.05 15.08
C PRO A 39 8.24 -13.98 15.84
N ASP A 40 8.07 -13.96 17.16
CA ASP A 40 8.83 -13.12 18.10
C ASP A 40 8.72 -11.59 17.90
N MET A 41 7.77 -11.11 17.08
CA MET A 41 7.46 -9.69 17.02
C MET A 41 6.77 -9.20 18.30
N THR A 42 7.38 -8.22 18.96
CA THR A 42 6.74 -7.56 20.10
C THR A 42 5.58 -6.68 19.63
N ARG A 43 4.71 -6.29 20.57
CA ARG A 43 3.65 -5.32 20.30
C ARG A 43 4.21 -3.99 19.77
N THR A 44 5.31 -3.52 20.35
CA THR A 44 5.98 -2.27 19.95
C THR A 44 6.50 -2.35 18.51
N ASP A 45 7.07 -3.48 18.12
CA ASP A 45 7.53 -3.68 16.74
C ASP A 45 6.37 -3.59 15.75
N ARG A 46 5.23 -4.23 16.08
CA ARG A 46 4.02 -4.18 15.24
C ARG A 46 3.47 -2.76 15.09
N GLU A 47 3.40 -2.02 16.19
CA GLU A 47 2.92 -0.62 16.17
C GLU A 47 3.86 0.29 15.36
N THR A 48 5.17 0.07 15.47
CA THR A 48 6.20 0.80 14.71
C THR A 48 6.09 0.50 13.22
N CYS A 49 6.03 -0.78 12.83
CA CYS A 49 5.87 -1.18 11.44
C CYS A 49 4.54 -0.68 10.84
N ALA A 50 3.43 -0.76 11.59
CA ALA A 50 2.14 -0.24 11.15
C ALA A 50 2.19 1.28 10.89
N SER A 51 2.91 2.02 11.74
CA SER A 51 3.12 3.46 11.57
C SER A 51 3.90 3.78 10.30
N HIS A 52 4.97 3.02 10.01
CA HIS A 52 5.75 3.19 8.78
C HIS A 52 4.95 2.84 7.52
N LEU A 53 4.22 1.72 7.52
CA LEU A 53 3.36 1.34 6.40
C LEU A 53 2.27 2.40 6.16
N SER A 54 1.64 2.92 7.23
CA SER A 54 0.64 3.97 7.11
C SER A 54 1.22 5.25 6.51
N ALA A 55 2.44 5.64 6.88
CA ALA A 55 3.12 6.80 6.31
C ALA A 55 3.37 6.64 4.80
N LEU A 56 3.82 5.46 4.37
CA LEU A 56 4.06 5.16 2.95
C LEU A 56 2.76 5.20 2.13
N VAL A 57 1.67 4.63 2.65
CA VAL A 57 0.34 4.68 2.01
C VAL A 57 -0.14 6.12 1.87
N ARG A 58 -0.01 6.94 2.93
CA ARG A 58 -0.40 8.36 2.89
C ARG A 58 0.41 9.17 1.90
N MET A 59 1.72 8.95 1.85
CA MET A 59 2.61 9.60 0.87
C MET A 59 2.16 9.28 -0.56
N LEU A 60 1.84 8.03 -0.84
CA LEU A 60 1.37 7.63 -2.17
C LEU A 60 -0.01 8.24 -2.49
N ALA A 61 -0.92 8.26 -1.50
CA ALA A 61 -2.23 8.88 -1.66
C ALA A 61 -2.14 10.39 -1.95
N SER A 62 -1.24 11.12 -1.26
CA SER A 62 -0.97 12.54 -1.53
C SER A 62 -0.51 12.74 -2.97
N ARG A 63 0.45 11.94 -3.42
CA ARG A 63 0.98 12.01 -4.79
C ARG A 63 -0.09 11.72 -5.86
N VAL A 64 -0.99 10.79 -5.59
CA VAL A 64 -2.14 10.52 -6.48
C VAL A 64 -3.10 11.71 -6.49
N ALA A 65 -3.42 12.28 -5.34
CA ALA A 65 -4.32 13.43 -5.23
C ALA A 65 -3.76 14.70 -5.92
N GLU A 66 -2.48 15.01 -5.73
CA GLU A 66 -1.78 16.12 -6.39
C GLU A 66 -1.78 16.00 -7.92
N ARG A 67 -1.71 14.76 -8.44
CA ARG A 67 -1.78 14.52 -9.88
C ARG A 67 -3.19 14.75 -10.44
N GLU A 68 -4.22 14.34 -9.71
CA GLU A 68 -5.63 14.50 -10.14
C GLU A 68 -6.11 15.95 -10.00
N HIS A 69 -5.49 16.72 -9.09
CA HIS A 69 -5.78 18.14 -8.87
C HIS A 69 -4.48 18.98 -8.88
N PRO A 70 -3.88 19.21 -10.06
CA PRO A 70 -2.76 20.12 -10.18
C PRO A 70 -3.24 21.55 -9.92
N GLU A 71 -2.55 22.28 -9.03
CA GLU A 71 -2.78 23.71 -8.77
C GLU A 71 -2.63 24.58 -10.03
#